data_AF-A0A1F3PJV9-F1
#
_entry.id   AF-A0A1F3PJV9-F1
#
_cell.length_a   1.000
_cell.length_b   1.000
_cell.length_c   1.000
_cell.angle_alpha   90.00
_cell.angle_beta   90.00
_cell.angle_gamma   90.00
#
_symmetry.space_group_name_H-M   'P 1'
#
loop_
_entity.id
_entity.type
_entity.pdbx_description
1 polymer ?
#
loop_
_entity_poly.entity_id
_entity_poly.type
_entity_poly.pdbx_seq_one_letter_code
_entity_poly.pdbx_strand_id
1 'polypeptide(L)'
;MIINNQIIMKIINYLILITGLCFFVFSCSNPEDNSESNKKTDTSEVNKAKTTQNSISEDLEGKFQVQDLFENEISDVINALAMEDFSLALKKTEKCLSDKNISETQKAALRYMHIYSVAGLVTEKKMTHDDLNKILTSYKGQYLITQNLEITKGISMPFNQLQVEKINGKKLEATCSNNAGVNIHCFINVNMKNALNLDKQLGKHGYICGKLKTFKTSENDVFSWICEIELDEGFVKILEDEYEKIDEK
;
A
#
# COMPACT_ATOMS: atom_id res chain seq x y z
N MET A 1 22.38 27.37 -6.33
CA MET A 1 21.58 26.68 -7.36
C MET A 1 20.12 26.88 -6.97
N ILE A 2 19.29 27.48 -7.83
CA ILE A 2 17.90 27.84 -7.47
C ILE A 2 17.05 26.57 -7.56
N ILE A 3 16.92 25.86 -6.44
CA ILE A 3 15.90 24.82 -6.32
C ILE A 3 14.55 25.53 -6.49
N ASN A 4 13.79 25.05 -7.47
CA ASN A 4 12.58 25.69 -7.95
C ASN A 4 11.58 25.78 -6.78
N ASN A 5 11.37 26.98 -6.24
CA ASN A 5 10.44 27.27 -5.13
C ASN A 5 9.03 26.68 -5.34
N GLN A 6 8.66 26.38 -6.59
CA GLN A 6 7.41 25.68 -6.90
C GLN A 6 7.34 24.23 -6.39
N ILE A 7 8.46 23.50 -6.34
CA ILE A 7 8.48 22.11 -5.87
C ILE A 7 8.28 22.08 -4.35
N ILE A 8 9.00 22.95 -3.62
CA ILE A 8 8.87 23.10 -2.16
C ILE A 8 7.45 23.55 -1.79
N MET A 9 6.87 24.52 -2.52
CA MET A 9 5.49 24.97 -2.27
C MET A 9 4.43 23.90 -2.58
N LYS A 10 4.64 23.05 -3.59
CA LYS A 10 3.75 21.91 -3.87
C LYS A 10 3.81 20.86 -2.76
N ILE A 11 5.00 20.57 -2.23
CA ILE A 11 5.19 19.63 -1.13
C ILE A 11 4.58 20.15 0.18
N ILE A 12 4.76 21.44 0.50
CA ILE A 12 4.17 22.07 1.69
C ILE A 12 2.64 22.07 1.60
N ASN A 13 2.06 22.42 0.45
CA ASN A 13 0.61 22.36 0.25
C ASN A 13 0.07 20.92 0.34
N TYR A 14 0.87 19.93 -0.06
CA TYR A 14 0.51 18.51 0.05
C TYR A 14 0.50 18.03 1.51
N LEU A 15 1.45 18.47 2.35
CA LEU A 15 1.47 18.16 3.79
C LEU A 15 0.29 18.82 4.57
N ILE A 16 -0.11 20.03 4.18
CA ILE A 16 -1.22 20.76 4.83
C ILE A 16 -2.58 20.10 4.53
N LEU A 17 -2.74 19.50 3.35
CA LEU A 17 -3.99 18.84 2.97
C LEU A 17 -4.24 17.53 3.76
N ILE A 18 -3.18 16.83 4.14
CA ILE A 18 -3.26 15.54 4.86
C ILE A 18 -3.61 15.73 6.35
N THR A 19 -3.21 16.86 6.95
CA THR A 19 -3.40 17.11 8.40
C THR A 19 -4.75 17.76 8.75
N GLY A 20 -5.53 18.21 7.75
CA GLY A 20 -6.75 19.00 7.97
C GLY A 20 -8.06 18.22 8.13
N LEU A 21 -8.10 16.92 7.85
CA LEU A 21 -9.32 16.11 7.94
C LEU A 21 -9.08 14.91 8.86
N CYS A 22 -9.36 15.05 10.17
CA CYS A 22 -9.81 13.94 11.04
C CYS A 22 -10.01 14.44 12.48
N PHE A 23 -11.21 14.93 12.80
CA PHE A 23 -11.71 14.95 14.17
C PHE A 23 -13.23 14.78 14.17
N PHE A 24 -13.70 13.53 14.19
CA PHE A 24 -14.99 13.18 14.79
C PHE A 24 -14.92 11.74 15.33
N VAL A 25 -14.90 11.64 16.66
CA VAL A 25 -15.00 10.38 17.40
C VAL A 25 -16.46 10.18 17.76
N PHE A 26 -17.04 9.01 17.44
CA PHE A 26 -18.28 8.54 18.07
C PHE A 26 -18.08 7.12 18.61
N SER A 27 -18.45 6.92 19.87
CA SER A 27 -18.35 5.69 20.63
C SER A 27 -19.64 4.86 20.59
N CYS A 28 -19.44 3.54 20.45
CA CYS A 28 -20.12 2.37 21.05
C CYS A 28 -21.64 2.15 20.88
N SER A 29 -22.03 0.95 20.43
CA SER A 29 -22.35 -0.21 21.32
C SER A 29 -22.80 -1.46 20.54
N ASN A 30 -22.43 -2.64 21.07
CA ASN A 30 -22.77 -4.00 20.61
C ASN A 30 -24.13 -4.45 21.18
N PRO A 31 -24.76 -5.53 20.64
CA PRO A 31 -24.72 -6.81 21.37
C PRO A 31 -24.61 -8.10 20.52
N GLU A 32 -24.32 -9.17 21.26
CA GLU A 32 -24.20 -10.63 21.01
C GLU A 32 -25.33 -11.22 20.12
N ASP A 33 -25.29 -12.41 19.48
CA ASP A 33 -24.93 -13.72 20.04
C ASP A 33 -24.97 -14.87 18.98
N ASN A 34 -24.16 -15.93 19.20
CA ASN A 34 -24.24 -17.38 18.88
C ASN A 34 -24.83 -17.98 17.57
N SER A 35 -24.08 -18.90 16.91
CA SER A 35 -24.38 -20.35 16.83
C SER A 35 -23.43 -21.19 15.94
N GLU A 36 -23.13 -22.42 16.39
CA GLU A 36 -22.35 -23.48 15.72
C GLU A 36 -23.15 -24.25 14.65
N SER A 37 -22.47 -24.83 13.64
CA SER A 37 -22.55 -26.29 13.35
C SER A 37 -21.54 -26.78 12.31
N ASN A 38 -21.07 -28.02 12.53
CA ASN A 38 -20.08 -28.79 11.79
C ASN A 38 -20.64 -29.48 10.53
N LYS A 39 -19.82 -29.68 9.45
CA LYS A 39 -19.55 -31.01 8.84
C LYS A 39 -18.41 -31.02 7.79
N LYS A 40 -17.59 -32.10 7.86
CA LYS A 40 -16.59 -32.63 6.89
C LYS A 40 -17.21 -32.93 5.50
N THR A 41 -16.49 -33.12 4.37
CA THR A 41 -15.34 -34.03 4.13
C THR A 41 -14.75 -33.85 2.70
N ASP A 42 -13.46 -34.18 2.57
CA ASP A 42 -12.71 -34.86 1.48
C ASP A 42 -12.38 -34.25 0.10
N THR A 43 -11.06 -34.01 -0.05
CA THR A 43 -10.09 -34.40 -1.10
C THR A 43 -10.46 -34.50 -2.58
N SER A 44 -9.67 -33.80 -3.42
CA SER A 44 -8.89 -34.43 -4.51
C SER A 44 -7.83 -33.48 -5.10
N GLU A 45 -6.59 -33.98 -5.16
CA GLU A 45 -5.44 -33.45 -5.89
C GLU A 45 -5.66 -33.52 -7.41
N VAL A 46 -5.18 -32.53 -8.19
CA VAL A 46 -4.44 -32.76 -9.46
C VAL A 46 -3.43 -31.64 -9.71
N ASN A 47 -2.25 -32.11 -10.09
CA ASN A 47 -0.97 -31.49 -10.39
C ASN A 47 -0.90 -30.40 -11.50
N LYS A 48 -0.09 -29.37 -11.19
CA LYS A 48 1.15 -28.96 -11.91
C LYS A 48 1.03 -28.35 -13.32
N ALA A 49 1.29 -27.04 -13.40
CA ALA A 49 2.13 -26.45 -14.44
C ALA A 49 2.83 -25.20 -13.89
N LYS A 50 4.03 -25.40 -13.32
CA LYS A 50 4.92 -24.34 -12.86
C LYS A 50 5.76 -23.89 -14.06
N THR A 51 5.32 -22.86 -14.77
CA THR A 51 6.14 -22.18 -15.76
C THR A 51 7.02 -21.18 -15.01
N THR A 52 8.26 -21.59 -14.78
CA THR A 52 9.34 -20.76 -14.25
C THR A 52 9.59 -19.60 -15.20
N GLN A 53 9.00 -18.43 -14.93
CA GLN A 53 9.56 -17.18 -15.41
C GLN A 53 10.77 -16.88 -14.52
N ASN A 54 11.97 -17.15 -15.05
CA ASN A 54 13.21 -16.58 -14.55
C ASN A 54 13.15 -15.06 -14.78
N SER A 55 12.50 -14.33 -13.86
CA SER A 55 12.73 -12.90 -13.72
C SER A 55 14.03 -12.74 -12.93
N ILE A 56 15.07 -12.25 -13.59
CA ILE A 56 16.22 -11.66 -12.92
C ILE A 56 15.66 -10.69 -11.89
N SER A 57 15.77 -11.06 -10.62
CA SER A 57 15.30 -10.27 -9.49
C SER A 57 16.18 -9.02 -9.43
N GLU A 58 15.80 -7.99 -10.18
CA GLU A 58 16.42 -6.68 -10.02
C GLU A 58 16.20 -6.22 -8.57
N ASP A 59 17.29 -5.89 -7.89
CA ASP A 59 17.23 -5.38 -6.52
C ASP A 59 16.68 -3.95 -6.55
N LEU A 60 15.38 -3.80 -6.28
CA LEU A 60 14.70 -2.50 -6.28
C LEU A 60 15.23 -1.59 -5.17
N GLU A 61 15.71 -2.15 -4.05
CA GLU A 61 16.16 -1.39 -2.89
C GLU A 61 17.31 -0.42 -3.20
N GLY A 62 18.26 -0.86 -4.06
CA GLY A 62 19.37 -0.04 -4.52
C GLY A 62 19.03 0.93 -5.66
N LYS A 63 17.93 0.70 -6.39
CA LYS A 63 17.47 1.57 -7.50
C LYS A 63 16.37 2.55 -7.08
N PHE A 64 15.78 2.35 -5.91
CA PHE A 64 14.70 3.19 -5.40
C PHE A 64 15.20 4.62 -5.19
N GLN A 65 14.55 5.56 -5.88
CA GLN A 65 14.77 6.99 -5.73
C GLN A 65 13.42 7.62 -5.39
N VAL A 66 13.34 8.30 -4.25
CA VAL A 66 12.11 8.97 -3.81
C VAL A 66 11.66 10.02 -4.83
N GLN A 67 12.61 10.68 -5.48
CA GLN A 67 12.36 11.72 -6.47
C GLN A 67 11.54 11.19 -7.66
N ASP A 68 11.77 9.94 -8.08
CA ASP A 68 11.01 9.28 -9.14
C ASP A 68 9.51 9.25 -8.84
N LEU A 69 9.11 9.20 -7.57
CA LEU A 69 7.69 9.18 -7.15
C LEU A 69 6.99 10.53 -7.33
N PHE A 70 7.76 11.61 -7.50
CA PHE A 70 7.27 12.98 -7.70
C PHE A 70 7.42 13.47 -9.14
N GLU A 71 8.15 12.73 -9.98
CA GLU A 71 8.22 12.95 -11.41
C GLU A 71 6.96 12.37 -12.09
N ASN A 72 6.56 12.93 -13.25
CA ASN A 72 5.46 12.45 -14.12
C ASN A 72 4.00 12.63 -13.62
N GLU A 73 3.04 12.03 -14.34
CA GLU A 73 1.59 12.06 -14.09
C GLU A 73 1.13 11.31 -12.80
N ILE A 74 2.04 10.72 -12.01
CA ILE A 74 1.74 10.04 -10.74
C ILE A 74 1.04 10.98 -9.75
N SER A 75 1.42 12.27 -9.74
CA SER A 75 0.75 13.27 -8.89
C SER A 75 -0.75 13.37 -9.16
N ASP A 76 -1.20 13.16 -10.39
CA ASP A 76 -2.63 13.16 -10.70
C ASP A 76 -3.35 11.91 -10.17
N VAL A 77 -2.68 10.75 -10.17
CA VAL A 77 -3.22 9.52 -9.57
C VAL A 77 -3.39 9.72 -8.07
N ILE A 78 -2.35 10.24 -7.42
CA ILE A 78 -2.35 10.56 -6.00
C ILE A 78 -3.48 11.53 -5.65
N ASN A 79 -3.66 12.61 -6.41
CA ASN A 79 -4.74 13.56 -6.19
C ASN A 79 -6.12 12.92 -6.33
N ALA A 80 -6.32 12.06 -7.33
CA ALA A 80 -7.59 11.33 -7.50
C ALA A 80 -7.85 10.37 -6.32
N LEU A 81 -6.82 9.69 -5.83
CA LEU A 81 -6.91 8.82 -4.65
C LEU A 81 -7.25 9.60 -3.37
N ALA A 82 -6.62 10.76 -3.16
CA ALA A 82 -6.88 11.63 -2.01
C ALA A 82 -8.34 12.13 -1.98
N MET A 83 -8.93 12.34 -3.17
CA MET A 83 -10.34 12.69 -3.34
C MET A 83 -11.28 11.49 -3.37
N GLU A 84 -10.78 10.27 -3.23
CA GLU A 84 -11.53 9.01 -3.34
C GLU A 84 -12.26 8.84 -4.68
N ASP A 85 -11.79 9.50 -5.74
CA ASP A 85 -12.25 9.22 -7.11
C ASP A 85 -11.52 8.00 -7.65
N PHE A 86 -11.89 6.83 -7.14
CA PHE A 86 -11.22 5.57 -7.48
C PHE A 86 -11.36 5.20 -8.97
N SER A 87 -12.42 5.67 -9.63
CA SER A 87 -12.62 5.46 -11.08
C SER A 87 -11.60 6.25 -11.89
N LEU A 88 -11.39 7.53 -11.54
CA LEU A 88 -10.37 8.36 -12.18
C LEU A 88 -8.96 7.89 -11.85
N ALA A 89 -8.71 7.52 -10.59
CA ALA A 89 -7.43 6.99 -10.14
C ALA A 89 -7.07 5.70 -10.90
N LEU A 90 -8.00 4.76 -11.05
CA LEU A 90 -7.82 3.54 -11.83
C LEU A 90 -7.43 3.87 -13.27
N LYS A 91 -8.23 4.70 -13.96
CA LYS A 91 -7.99 5.08 -15.35
C LYS A 91 -6.61 5.74 -15.55
N LYS A 92 -6.23 6.66 -14.65
CA LYS A 92 -4.92 7.33 -14.70
C LYS A 92 -3.78 6.35 -14.43
N THR A 93 -3.97 5.43 -13.48
CA THR A 93 -2.98 4.40 -13.16
C THR A 93 -2.72 3.46 -14.33
N GLU A 94 -3.77 2.96 -14.98
CA GLU A 94 -3.66 2.10 -16.17
C GLU A 94 -2.93 2.83 -17.32
N LYS A 95 -3.26 4.10 -17.54
CA LYS A 95 -2.56 4.94 -18.52
C LYS A 95 -1.07 5.04 -18.19
N CYS A 96 -0.70 5.35 -16.95
CA CYS A 96 0.70 5.48 -16.54
C CYS A 96 1.45 4.15 -16.65
N LEU A 97 0.84 3.03 -16.22
CA LEU A 97 1.44 1.69 -16.31
C LEU A 97 1.68 1.21 -17.75
N SER A 98 0.96 1.77 -18.73
CA SER A 98 1.17 1.49 -20.15
C SER A 98 2.36 2.23 -20.77
N ASP A 99 2.89 3.26 -20.09
CA ASP A 99 4.07 4.00 -20.54
C ASP A 99 5.33 3.14 -20.39
N LYS A 100 6.16 3.11 -21.44
CA LYS A 100 7.42 2.36 -21.46
C LYS A 100 8.57 3.14 -20.81
N ASN A 101 8.41 4.44 -20.59
CA ASN A 101 9.46 5.34 -20.13
C ASN A 101 9.45 5.59 -18.61
N ILE A 102 8.55 4.95 -17.86
CA ILE A 102 8.53 5.07 -16.40
C ILE A 102 9.52 4.09 -15.74
N SER A 103 10.13 4.53 -14.65
CA SER A 103 11.09 3.73 -13.88
C SER A 103 10.41 2.56 -13.17
N GLU A 104 11.18 1.55 -12.75
CA GLU A 104 10.61 0.44 -11.96
C GLU A 104 10.09 0.91 -10.59
N THR A 105 10.67 1.97 -10.02
CA THR A 105 10.15 2.65 -8.82
C THR A 105 8.74 3.18 -9.07
N GLN A 106 8.55 3.88 -10.19
CA GLN A 106 7.24 4.41 -10.59
C GLN A 106 6.23 3.30 -10.84
N LYS A 107 6.63 2.22 -11.54
CA LYS A 107 5.76 1.06 -11.76
C LYS A 107 5.35 0.40 -10.45
N ALA A 108 6.28 0.21 -9.50
CA ALA A 108 5.98 -0.43 -8.23
C ALA A 108 5.01 0.41 -7.37
N ALA A 109 5.13 1.74 -7.39
CA ALA A 109 4.15 2.63 -6.77
C ALA A 109 2.78 2.58 -7.46
N LEU A 110 2.76 2.64 -8.79
CA LEU A 110 1.53 2.57 -9.58
C LEU A 110 0.79 1.24 -9.42
N ARG A 111 1.49 0.10 -9.30
CA ARG A 111 0.87 -1.20 -9.01
C ARG A 111 0.11 -1.17 -7.68
N TYR A 112 0.69 -0.56 -6.65
CA TYR A 112 0.01 -0.40 -5.37
C TYR A 112 -1.21 0.51 -5.48
N MET A 113 -1.07 1.67 -6.13
CA MET A 113 -2.19 2.59 -6.39
C MET A 113 -3.32 1.92 -7.19
N HIS A 114 -2.97 1.02 -8.12
CA HIS A 114 -3.93 0.23 -8.89
C HIS A 114 -4.72 -0.71 -7.96
N ILE A 115 -4.03 -1.50 -7.14
CA ILE A 115 -4.67 -2.38 -6.15
C ILE A 115 -5.61 -1.57 -5.25
N TYR A 116 -5.13 -0.44 -4.73
CA TYR A 116 -5.90 0.42 -3.83
C TYR A 116 -7.14 1.03 -4.52
N SER A 117 -7.02 1.49 -5.76
CA SER A 117 -8.14 2.01 -6.55
C SER A 117 -9.21 0.94 -6.78
N VAL A 118 -8.79 -0.27 -7.17
CA VAL A 118 -9.74 -1.38 -7.41
C VAL A 118 -10.40 -1.80 -6.10
N ALA A 119 -9.66 -1.87 -5.00
CA ALA A 119 -10.23 -2.17 -3.69
C ALA A 119 -11.29 -1.12 -3.29
N GLY A 120 -11.02 0.18 -3.51
CA GLY A 120 -12.01 1.24 -3.35
C GLY A 120 -13.26 1.02 -4.21
N LEU A 121 -13.10 0.70 -5.49
CA LEU A 121 -14.24 0.41 -6.38
C LEU A 121 -15.04 -0.84 -5.98
N VAL A 122 -14.39 -1.84 -5.35
CA VAL A 122 -15.09 -2.98 -4.74
C VAL A 122 -15.94 -2.54 -3.56
N THR A 123 -15.44 -1.65 -2.68
CA THR A 123 -16.27 -1.07 -1.59
C THR A 123 -17.50 -0.32 -2.12
N GLU A 124 -17.34 0.36 -3.26
CA GLU A 124 -18.41 1.09 -3.95
C GLU A 124 -19.33 0.18 -4.80
N LYS A 125 -19.06 -1.13 -4.85
CA LYS A 125 -19.77 -2.11 -5.68
C LYS A 125 -19.74 -1.80 -7.19
N LYS A 126 -18.73 -1.05 -7.63
CA LYS A 126 -18.47 -0.73 -9.05
C LYS A 126 -17.53 -1.74 -9.71
N MET A 127 -16.80 -2.51 -8.91
CA MET A 127 -16.00 -3.67 -9.34
C MET A 127 -16.24 -4.85 -8.40
N THR A 128 -15.83 -6.04 -8.82
CA THR A 128 -16.00 -7.28 -8.04
C THR A 128 -14.69 -7.73 -7.38
N HIS A 129 -14.78 -8.56 -6.34
CA HIS A 129 -13.61 -9.23 -5.77
C HIS A 129 -12.85 -10.08 -6.80
N ASP A 130 -13.54 -10.63 -7.79
CA ASP A 130 -12.91 -11.37 -8.90
C ASP A 130 -12.04 -10.46 -9.76
N ASP A 131 -12.44 -9.21 -9.98
CA ASP A 131 -11.63 -8.24 -10.72
C ASP A 131 -10.38 -7.87 -9.91
N LEU A 132 -10.53 -7.66 -8.60
CA LEU A 132 -9.39 -7.44 -7.71
C LEU A 132 -8.44 -8.65 -7.69
N ASN A 133 -8.97 -9.87 -7.63
CA ASN A 133 -8.18 -11.11 -7.64
C ASN A 133 -7.35 -11.24 -8.93
N LYS A 134 -7.90 -10.85 -10.10
CA LYS A 134 -7.14 -10.84 -11.36
C LYS A 134 -5.96 -9.87 -11.29
N ILE A 135 -6.18 -8.66 -10.77
CA ILE A 135 -5.13 -7.64 -10.61
C ILE A 135 -4.04 -8.13 -9.65
N LEU A 136 -4.41 -8.59 -8.45
CA LEU A 136 -3.48 -9.13 -7.46
C LEU A 136 -2.67 -10.32 -8.01
N THR A 137 -3.32 -11.21 -8.75
CA THR A 137 -2.64 -12.34 -9.41
C THR A 137 -1.60 -11.85 -10.42
N SER A 138 -1.92 -10.83 -11.21
CA SER A 138 -1.01 -10.27 -12.22
C SER A 138 0.24 -9.62 -11.62
N TYR A 139 0.15 -9.16 -10.38
CA TYR A 139 1.25 -8.51 -9.65
C TYR A 139 2.05 -9.45 -8.74
N LYS A 140 1.67 -10.72 -8.66
CA LYS A 140 2.40 -11.71 -7.85
C LYS A 140 3.87 -11.79 -8.31
N GLY A 141 4.78 -11.70 -7.35
CA GLY A 141 6.24 -11.66 -7.56
C GLY A 141 6.79 -10.30 -7.96
N GLN A 142 5.95 -9.29 -8.20
CA GLN A 142 6.38 -7.94 -8.56
C GLN A 142 6.51 -7.07 -7.32
N TYR A 143 7.38 -6.07 -7.39
CA TYR A 143 7.51 -5.08 -6.31
C TYR A 143 6.32 -4.14 -6.27
N LEU A 144 5.90 -3.84 -5.05
CA LEU A 144 4.95 -2.81 -4.67
C LEU A 144 5.65 -1.77 -3.79
N ILE A 145 5.28 -0.51 -3.97
CA ILE A 145 5.65 0.61 -3.09
C ILE A 145 4.35 1.25 -2.62
N THR A 146 4.16 1.28 -1.30
CA THR A 146 2.98 1.88 -0.66
C THR A 146 2.99 3.41 -0.74
N GLN A 147 1.95 4.07 -0.21
CA GLN A 147 2.05 5.50 0.11
C GLN A 147 3.04 5.72 1.27
N ASN A 148 3.50 6.96 1.47
CA ASN A 148 4.26 7.23 2.69
C ASN A 148 3.32 7.11 3.90
N LEU A 149 3.81 6.47 4.95
CA LEU A 149 3.08 6.22 6.18
C LEU A 149 3.94 6.64 7.36
N GLU A 150 3.32 7.26 8.37
CA GLU A 150 3.99 7.52 9.64
C GLU A 150 4.28 6.20 10.37
N ILE A 151 5.49 6.08 10.91
CA ILE A 151 5.95 4.91 11.67
C ILE A 151 5.58 5.08 13.15
N THR A 152 4.66 4.25 13.64
CA THR A 152 4.19 4.31 15.04
C THR A 152 4.41 3.00 15.80
N LYS A 153 4.27 3.06 17.14
CA LYS A 153 4.40 1.92 18.06
C LYS A 153 3.17 1.84 18.95
N GLY A 154 2.59 0.64 19.09
CA GLY A 154 1.44 0.42 19.96
C GLY A 154 0.47 -0.58 19.35
N ILE A 155 -0.72 -0.69 19.94
CA ILE A 155 -1.83 -1.61 19.55
C ILE A 155 -3.08 -0.84 19.11
N SER A 156 -3.05 0.49 19.16
CA SER A 156 -4.16 1.37 18.78
C SER A 156 -3.82 2.00 17.45
N MET A 157 -4.29 1.41 16.35
CA MET A 157 -4.15 1.97 15.01
C MET A 157 -5.17 3.10 14.81
N PRO A 158 -4.77 4.36 14.62
CA PRO A 158 -5.53 5.21 13.72
C PRO A 158 -5.30 4.71 12.28
N PHE A 159 -6.29 4.94 11.43
CA PHE A 159 -6.31 4.54 10.03
C PHE A 159 -5.13 5.13 9.23
N ASN A 160 -4.64 4.42 8.20
CA ASN A 160 -3.55 4.86 7.32
C ASN A 160 -2.20 5.12 8.02
N GLN A 161 -1.81 4.26 8.96
CA GLN A 161 -0.48 4.29 9.60
C GLN A 161 0.27 2.97 9.47
N LEU A 162 1.61 3.02 9.58
CA LEU A 162 2.45 1.85 9.72
C LEU A 162 2.57 1.48 11.20
N GLN A 163 2.05 0.31 11.56
CA GLN A 163 2.25 -0.26 12.89
C GLN A 163 3.37 -1.29 12.83
N VAL A 164 4.30 -1.19 13.78
CA VAL A 164 5.26 -2.28 13.97
C VAL A 164 4.94 -3.05 15.23
N GLU A 165 4.26 -4.18 15.05
CA GLU A 165 3.61 -4.89 16.15
C GLU A 165 4.59 -5.53 17.15
N LYS A 166 5.66 -6.23 16.74
CA LYS A 166 6.53 -6.87 17.75
C LYS A 166 7.89 -7.46 17.33
N ILE A 167 8.59 -7.86 18.41
CA ILE A 167 10.00 -8.07 18.73
C ILE A 167 10.72 -9.08 17.81
N ASN A 168 11.16 -8.62 16.64
CA ASN A 168 12.47 -8.91 16.05
C ASN A 168 12.80 -7.98 14.86
N GLY A 169 12.07 -6.87 14.71
CA GLY A 169 12.29 -5.84 13.68
C GLY A 169 12.06 -6.29 12.23
N LYS A 170 11.75 -7.58 11.98
CA LYS A 170 11.64 -8.16 10.64
C LYS A 170 10.22 -8.30 10.09
N LYS A 171 9.21 -7.91 10.87
CA LYS A 171 7.82 -7.90 10.42
C LYS A 171 7.24 -6.51 10.58
N LEU A 172 6.54 -6.02 9.57
CA LEU A 172 5.79 -4.77 9.59
C LEU A 172 4.35 -5.05 9.18
N GLU A 173 3.42 -4.31 9.76
CA GLU A 173 2.00 -4.41 9.42
C GLU A 173 1.46 -3.00 9.13
N ALA A 174 0.70 -2.85 8.07
CA ALA A 174 0.07 -1.58 7.74
C ALA A 174 -1.39 -1.78 7.39
N THR A 175 -2.22 -0.81 7.76
CA THR A 175 -3.63 -0.79 7.40
C THR A 175 -3.90 0.43 6.54
N CYS A 176 -4.51 0.22 5.38
CA CYS A 176 -4.88 1.30 4.46
C CYS A 176 -6.39 1.30 4.26
N SER A 177 -7.02 2.43 4.55
CA SER A 177 -8.48 2.62 4.53
C SER A 177 -8.87 3.90 3.83
N ASN A 178 -10.16 4.01 3.53
CA ASN A 178 -10.79 5.25 3.10
C ASN A 178 -10.59 6.40 4.12
N ASN A 179 -10.81 7.64 3.68
CA ASN A 179 -10.63 8.87 4.45
C ASN A 179 -11.50 8.91 5.72
N ALA A 180 -12.67 8.27 5.69
CA ALA A 180 -13.55 8.14 6.85
C ALA A 180 -13.08 7.09 7.86
N GLY A 181 -12.12 6.23 7.49
CA GLY A 181 -11.68 5.12 8.35
C GLY A 181 -12.73 4.03 8.55
N VAL A 182 -13.73 3.92 7.68
CA VAL A 182 -14.82 2.94 7.83
C VAL A 182 -14.55 1.68 7.01
N ASN A 183 -13.87 1.81 5.87
CA ASN A 183 -13.61 0.73 4.94
C ASN A 183 -12.11 0.51 4.79
N ILE A 184 -11.64 -0.67 5.20
CA ILE A 184 -10.25 -1.08 5.05
C ILE A 184 -10.06 -1.62 3.64
N HIS A 185 -9.32 -0.91 2.82
CA HIS A 185 -9.04 -1.36 1.47
C HIS A 185 -7.99 -2.47 1.45
N CYS A 186 -6.96 -2.38 2.31
CA CYS A 186 -5.87 -3.32 2.32
C CYS A 186 -5.19 -3.43 3.69
N PHE A 187 -4.99 -4.65 4.17
CA PHE A 187 -3.97 -4.98 5.17
C PHE A 187 -2.66 -5.38 4.47
N ILE A 188 -1.53 -4.89 4.96
CA ILE A 188 -0.21 -5.13 4.35
C ILE A 188 0.70 -5.75 5.40
N ASN A 189 1.06 -7.00 5.20
CA ASN A 189 2.02 -7.72 6.03
C ASN A 189 3.36 -7.81 5.32
N VAL A 190 4.45 -7.36 5.92
CA VAL A 190 5.75 -7.30 5.26
C VAL A 190 6.79 -8.08 6.03
N ASN A 191 7.37 -9.08 5.35
CA ASN A 191 8.57 -9.77 5.81
C ASN A 191 9.79 -9.00 5.32
N MET A 192 10.50 -8.37 6.24
CA MET A 192 11.63 -7.49 5.95
C MET A 192 12.92 -8.28 5.72
N LYS A 193 13.70 -7.89 4.71
CA LYS A 193 15.07 -8.40 4.50
C LYS A 193 15.94 -8.14 5.74
N ASN A 194 15.91 -6.89 6.21
CA ASN A 194 16.69 -6.39 7.32
C ASN A 194 15.77 -5.93 8.46
N ALA A 195 16.22 -6.09 9.71
CA ALA A 195 15.46 -5.60 10.84
C ALA A 195 15.41 -4.06 10.84
N LEU A 196 14.21 -3.49 10.98
CA LEU A 196 14.01 -2.06 11.15
C LEU A 196 14.34 -1.65 12.59
N ASN A 197 15.22 -0.66 12.76
CA ASN A 197 15.47 -0.06 14.08
C ASN A 197 14.36 0.94 14.40
N LEU A 198 13.32 0.46 15.09
CA LEU A 198 12.11 1.23 15.35
C LEU A 198 12.38 2.48 16.16
N ASP A 199 13.17 2.38 17.24
CA ASP A 199 13.38 3.50 18.15
C ASP A 199 14.02 4.72 17.47
N LYS A 200 14.76 4.50 16.37
CA LYS A 200 15.34 5.59 15.55
C LYS A 200 14.38 6.19 14.51
N GLN A 201 13.32 5.46 14.17
CA GLN A 201 12.44 5.80 13.05
C GLN A 201 11.01 6.14 13.50
N LEU A 202 10.70 6.13 14.81
CA LEU A 202 9.40 6.54 15.33
C LEU A 202 9.08 7.99 14.95
N GLY A 203 7.85 8.24 14.50
CA GLY A 203 7.35 9.55 14.07
C GLY A 203 7.88 10.03 12.72
N LYS A 204 8.76 9.27 12.08
CA LYS A 204 9.19 9.52 10.70
C LYS A 204 8.20 8.94 9.71
N HIS A 205 8.26 9.41 8.46
CA HIS A 205 7.47 8.90 7.35
C HIS A 205 8.30 7.96 6.50
N GLY A 206 7.72 6.83 6.11
CA GLY A 206 8.41 5.84 5.30
C GLY A 206 7.52 5.27 4.21
N TYR A 207 8.14 4.96 3.07
CA TYR A 207 7.55 4.07 2.07
C TYR A 207 7.85 2.63 2.45
N ILE A 208 6.80 1.80 2.49
CA ILE A 208 6.94 0.36 2.63
C ILE A 208 7.04 -0.24 1.23
N CYS A 209 8.06 -1.07 1.04
CA CYS A 209 8.38 -1.69 -0.24
C CYS A 209 8.53 -3.19 -0.06
N GLY A 210 8.16 -3.98 -1.07
CA GLY A 210 8.40 -5.42 -1.09
C GLY A 210 7.76 -6.12 -2.28
N LYS A 211 8.10 -7.39 -2.50
CA LYS A 211 7.50 -8.21 -3.57
C LYS A 211 6.20 -8.83 -3.09
N LEU A 212 5.13 -8.71 -3.87
CA LEU A 212 3.87 -9.37 -3.56
C LEU A 212 4.03 -10.90 -3.59
N LYS A 213 3.94 -11.55 -2.44
CA LYS A 213 4.15 -12.98 -2.28
C LYS A 213 2.83 -13.75 -2.27
N THR A 214 1.92 -13.35 -1.39
CA THR A 214 0.59 -13.92 -1.25
C THR A 214 -0.43 -12.80 -1.06
N PHE A 215 -1.70 -13.12 -1.27
CA PHE A 215 -2.80 -12.22 -1.00
C PHE A 215 -4.06 -13.01 -0.66
N LYS A 216 -4.98 -12.35 0.02
CA LYS A 216 -6.32 -12.84 0.33
C LYS A 216 -7.32 -11.71 0.07
N THR A 217 -8.47 -12.05 -0.47
CA THR A 217 -9.62 -11.14 -0.56
C THR A 217 -10.67 -11.53 0.48
N SER A 218 -11.47 -10.56 0.90
CA SER A 218 -12.63 -10.83 1.75
C SER A 218 -13.70 -11.64 1.01
N GLU A 219 -14.70 -12.11 1.75
CA GLU A 219 -15.89 -12.70 1.15
C GLU A 219 -16.66 -11.65 0.33
N ASN A 220 -17.38 -12.09 -0.71
CA ASN A 220 -17.97 -11.19 -1.72
C ASN A 220 -18.99 -10.18 -1.17
N ASP A 221 -19.56 -10.46 -0.01
CA ASP A 221 -20.54 -9.63 0.71
C ASP A 221 -19.94 -8.83 1.87
N VAL A 222 -18.64 -8.97 2.12
CA VAL A 222 -17.89 -8.26 3.15
C VAL A 222 -17.18 -7.05 2.55
N PHE A 223 -17.60 -5.84 2.96
CA PHE A 223 -17.06 -4.56 2.48
C PHE A 223 -16.36 -3.73 3.57
N SER A 224 -16.30 -4.23 4.81
CA SER A 224 -15.57 -3.60 5.91
C SER A 224 -14.04 -3.73 5.75
N TRP A 225 -13.60 -4.81 5.12
CA TRP A 225 -12.25 -5.01 4.65
C TRP A 225 -12.27 -5.69 3.27
N ILE A 226 -11.34 -5.36 2.39
CA ILE A 226 -11.36 -5.84 0.99
C ILE A 226 -10.26 -6.84 0.68
N CYS A 227 -9.01 -6.54 1.04
CA CYS A 227 -7.92 -7.49 0.84
C CYS A 227 -6.83 -7.40 1.92
N GLU A 228 -6.00 -8.43 1.90
CA GLU A 228 -4.77 -8.55 2.67
C GLU A 228 -3.67 -9.01 1.73
N ILE A 229 -2.50 -8.37 1.78
CA ILE A 229 -1.33 -8.72 0.98
C ILE A 229 -0.14 -9.04 1.88
N GLU A 230 0.61 -10.07 1.51
CA GLU A 230 1.90 -10.40 2.13
C GLU A 230 3.02 -10.01 1.17
N LEU A 231 3.92 -9.15 1.62
CA LEU A 231 5.12 -8.76 0.92
C LEU A 231 6.33 -9.53 1.48
N ASP A 232 7.19 -10.02 0.58
CA ASP A 232 8.49 -10.57 0.93
C ASP A 232 9.60 -9.64 0.43
N GLU A 233 10.83 -9.92 0.86
CA GLU A 233 11.99 -9.08 0.51
C GLU A 233 11.76 -7.60 0.86
N GLY A 234 11.07 -7.36 1.98
CA GLY A 234 10.61 -6.04 2.38
C GLY A 234 11.71 -5.12 2.85
N PHE A 235 11.54 -3.83 2.58
CA PHE A 235 12.39 -2.75 3.08
C PHE A 235 11.56 -1.48 3.28
N VAL A 236 12.08 -0.55 4.08
CA VAL A 236 11.46 0.76 4.32
C VAL A 236 12.42 1.85 3.85
N LYS A 237 11.90 2.83 3.12
CA LYS A 237 12.63 4.04 2.73
C LYS A 237 12.08 5.22 3.50
N ILE A 238 12.89 5.71 4.45
CA ILE A 238 12.56 6.85 5.28
C ILE A 238 12.65 8.12 4.44
N LEU A 239 11.57 8.90 4.43
CA LEU A 239 11.43 10.06 3.57
C LEU A 239 12.38 11.18 4.00
N GLU A 240 12.50 11.41 5.30
CA GLU A 240 13.36 12.45 5.89
C GLU A 240 14.84 12.23 5.56
N ASP A 241 15.31 10.97 5.64
CA ASP A 241 16.69 10.59 5.30
C ASP A 241 17.01 10.81 3.81
N GLU A 242 16.00 10.85 2.94
CA GLU A 242 16.15 11.08 1.50
C GLU A 242 16.16 12.57 1.14
N TYR A 243 15.55 13.44 1.97
CA TYR A 243 15.65 14.88 1.83
C TYR A 243 17.03 15.40 2.24
N GLU A 244 17.61 14.89 3.33
CA GLU A 244 18.94 15.29 3.81
C GLU A 244 20.03 15.06 2.74
N LYS A 245 19.92 13.97 1.96
CA LYS A 245 20.86 13.66 0.87
C LYS A 245 20.84 14.65 -0.30
N ILE A 246 19.76 15.41 -0.45
CA ILE A 246 19.63 16.42 -1.52
C ILE A 246 20.36 17.69 -1.11
N ASP A 247 20.29 18.08 0.16
CA ASP A 247 20.89 19.33 0.67
C ASP A 247 22.43 19.26 0.74
N GLU A 248 23.01 18.06 0.76
CA GLU A 248 24.47 17.85 0.74
C GLU A 248 25.10 17.90 -0.67
N LYS A 249 24.30 18.03 -1.75
CA LYS A 249 24.78 18.09 -3.14
C LYS A 249 24.66 19.48 -3.76
#